data_AF-A0A1A8GDI5-F1
#
_entry.id   AF-A0A1A8GDI5-F1
#
_cell.length_a   1.000
_cell.length_b   1.000
_cell.length_c   1.000
_cell.angle_alpha   90.00
_cell.angle_beta   90.00
_cell.angle_gamma   90.00
#
_symmetry.space_group_name_H-M   'P 1'
#
loop_
_entity.id
_entity.type
_entity.pdbx_description
1 polymer ?
#
loop_
_entity_poly.entity_id
_entity_poly.type
_entity_poly.pdbx_seq_one_letter_code
_entity_poly.pdbx_strand_id
1 'polypeptide(L)'
;MAVRILKVSSLASALLASSGFYLYSRPLDINDLSVIRFGRAAATTAVISYDYLMAFRHVEHGTEEYQAVKSKVHLRSAERLRDLCCSNRGTFIKVGQHLGALDYLLPEEYTSTLKVLHSRAPQSSLEEIQQVIREDLG
;
A
#
# COMPACT_ATOMS: atom_id res chain seq x y z
N MET A 1 -52.17 -4.97 13.61
CA MET A 1 -50.93 -5.62 13.12
C MET A 1 -50.32 -4.89 11.93
N ALA A 2 -51.09 -4.53 10.89
CA ALA A 2 -50.61 -3.86 9.67
C ALA A 2 -49.85 -2.53 9.88
N VAL A 3 -50.30 -1.66 10.79
CA VAL A 3 -49.65 -0.36 11.06
C VAL A 3 -48.25 -0.49 11.67
N ARG A 4 -47.99 -1.55 12.45
CA ARG A 4 -46.65 -1.82 13.00
C ARG A 4 -45.69 -2.26 11.90
N ILE A 5 -46.16 -3.09 10.96
CA ILE A 5 -45.36 -3.60 9.84
C ILE A 5 -44.96 -2.44 8.91
N LEU A 6 -45.92 -1.56 8.58
CA LEU A 6 -45.68 -0.35 7.76
C LEU A 6 -44.66 0.62 8.39
N LYS A 7 -44.69 0.81 9.72
CA LYS A 7 -43.71 1.65 10.43
C LYS A 7 -42.31 1.04 10.46
N VAL A 8 -42.21 -0.28 10.59
CA VAL A 8 -40.91 -0.98 10.60
C VAL A 8 -40.29 -0.95 9.20
N SER A 9 -41.08 -1.13 8.14
CA SER A 9 -40.57 -1.01 6.76
C SER A 9 -40.10 0.41 6.43
N SER A 10 -40.81 1.46 6.88
CA SER A 10 -40.37 2.84 6.61
C SER A 10 -39.09 3.20 7.36
N LEU A 11 -38.92 2.68 8.59
CA LEU A 11 -37.68 2.86 9.35
C LEU A 11 -36.51 2.14 8.68
N ALA A 12 -36.71 0.90 8.21
CA ALA A 12 -35.68 0.16 7.51
C ALA A 12 -35.25 0.85 6.21
N SER A 13 -36.19 1.39 5.44
CA SER A 13 -35.90 2.18 4.24
C SER A 13 -35.14 3.47 4.56
N ALA A 14 -35.53 4.18 5.63
CA ALA A 14 -34.87 5.41 6.04
C ALA A 14 -33.43 5.16 6.54
N LEU A 15 -33.20 4.06 7.27
CA LEU A 15 -31.87 3.64 7.72
C LEU A 15 -30.97 3.24 6.55
N LEU A 16 -31.49 2.47 5.59
CA LEU A 16 -30.74 2.10 4.40
C LEU A 16 -30.42 3.32 3.52
N ALA A 17 -31.35 4.25 3.39
CA ALA A 17 -31.14 5.49 2.64
C ALA A 17 -30.14 6.42 3.34
N SER A 18 -30.19 6.55 4.67
CA SER A 18 -29.25 7.40 5.43
C SER A 18 -27.84 6.81 5.47
N SER A 19 -27.71 5.49 5.65
CA SER A 19 -26.41 4.80 5.54
C SER A 19 -25.87 4.87 4.12
N GLY A 20 -26.72 4.69 3.10
CA GLY A 20 -26.34 4.86 1.70
C GLY A 20 -25.87 6.28 1.39
N PHE A 21 -26.58 7.29 1.87
CA PHE A 21 -26.21 8.69 1.70
C PHE A 21 -24.94 9.06 2.48
N TYR A 22 -24.76 8.52 3.68
CA TYR A 22 -23.58 8.72 4.51
C TYR A 22 -22.32 8.13 3.84
N LEU A 23 -22.42 6.91 3.30
CA LEU A 23 -21.35 6.29 2.53
C LEU A 23 -21.09 7.02 1.20
N TYR A 24 -22.13 7.51 0.54
CA TYR A 24 -22.02 8.28 -0.71
C TYR A 24 -21.39 9.66 -0.52
N SER A 25 -21.60 10.29 0.63
CA SER A 25 -21.06 11.63 0.94
C SER A 25 -19.59 11.61 1.35
N ARG A 26 -18.99 10.42 1.52
CA ARG A 26 -17.55 10.27 1.77
C ARG A 26 -16.80 10.36 0.44
N PRO A 27 -15.88 11.31 0.26
CA PRO A 27 -14.96 11.27 -0.88
C PRO A 27 -14.06 10.04 -0.71
N LEU A 28 -14.40 8.95 -1.41
CA LEU A 28 -13.57 7.75 -1.45
C LEU A 28 -12.39 8.04 -2.38
N ASP A 29 -11.17 8.10 -1.83
CA ASP A 29 -9.98 8.03 -2.67
C ASP A 29 -9.94 6.62 -3.28
N ILE A 30 -10.02 6.57 -4.61
CA ILE A 30 -9.97 5.33 -5.38
C ILE A 30 -8.68 4.56 -5.05
N ASN A 31 -7.60 5.24 -4.65
CA ASN A 31 -6.36 4.61 -4.22
C ASN A 31 -6.48 3.79 -2.91
N ASP A 32 -7.48 4.05 -2.09
CA ASP A 32 -7.69 3.34 -0.81
C ASP A 32 -8.45 2.02 -0.98
N LEU A 33 -9.07 1.79 -2.15
CA LEU A 33 -9.75 0.54 -2.47
C LEU A 33 -8.77 -0.64 -2.42
N SER A 34 -9.12 -1.67 -1.65
CA SER A 34 -8.25 -2.84 -1.44
C SER A 34 -7.85 -3.52 -2.75
N VAL A 35 -8.79 -3.64 -3.70
CA VAL A 35 -8.53 -4.24 -5.02
C VAL A 35 -7.43 -3.47 -5.77
N ILE A 36 -7.41 -2.14 -5.68
CA ILE A 36 -6.41 -1.31 -6.35
C ILE A 36 -5.05 -1.44 -5.66
N ARG A 37 -5.03 -1.45 -4.33
CA ARG A 37 -3.79 -1.64 -3.55
C ARG A 37 -3.15 -3.00 -3.81
N PHE A 38 -3.95 -4.07 -3.82
CA PHE A 38 -3.47 -5.42 -4.14
C PHE A 38 -3.12 -5.59 -5.62
N GLY A 39 -3.88 -4.97 -6.53
CA GLY A 39 -3.55 -4.94 -7.96
C GLY A 39 -2.20 -4.27 -8.23
N ARG A 40 -1.95 -3.11 -7.60
CA ARG A 40 -0.66 -2.41 -7.67
C ARG A 40 0.47 -3.26 -7.11
N ALA A 41 0.24 -3.92 -5.97
CA ALA A 41 1.23 -4.81 -5.37
C ALA A 41 1.57 -5.99 -6.30
N ALA A 42 0.55 -6.66 -6.84
CA ALA A 42 0.74 -7.78 -7.77
C ALA A 42 1.50 -7.34 -9.04
N ALA A 43 1.13 -6.19 -9.62
CA ALA A 43 1.81 -5.64 -10.79
C ALA A 43 3.29 -5.31 -10.48
N THR A 44 3.57 -4.60 -9.38
CA THR A 44 4.94 -4.28 -8.98
C THR A 44 5.77 -5.54 -8.72
N THR A 45 5.20 -6.55 -8.04
CA THR A 45 5.87 -7.84 -7.82
C THR A 45 6.17 -8.53 -9.14
N ALA A 46 5.22 -8.58 -10.08
CA ALA A 46 5.45 -9.18 -11.40
C ALA A 46 6.56 -8.45 -12.17
N VAL A 47 6.60 -7.12 -12.13
CA VAL A 47 7.67 -6.31 -12.74
C VAL A 47 9.02 -6.64 -12.11
N ILE A 48 9.11 -6.69 -10.77
CA ILE A 48 10.35 -7.06 -10.07
C ILE A 48 10.79 -8.47 -10.49
N SER A 49 9.89 -9.47 -10.43
CA SER A 49 10.21 -10.84 -10.82
C SER A 49 10.71 -10.93 -12.26
N TYR A 50 10.05 -10.26 -13.20
CA TYR A 50 10.48 -10.23 -14.60
C TYR A 50 11.86 -9.57 -14.76
N ASP A 51 12.13 -8.50 -14.02
CA ASP A 51 13.41 -7.79 -14.06
C ASP A 51 14.57 -8.69 -13.60
N TYR A 52 14.39 -9.47 -12.52
CA TYR A 52 15.36 -10.49 -12.12
C TYR A 52 15.57 -11.54 -13.23
N LEU A 53 14.48 -12.08 -13.79
CA LEU A 53 14.57 -13.12 -14.82
C LEU A 53 15.29 -12.62 -16.09
N MET A 54 15.09 -11.35 -16.48
CA MET A 54 15.76 -10.79 -17.64
C MET A 54 17.21 -10.43 -17.35
N ALA A 55 17.48 -9.80 -16.21
CA ALA A 55 18.82 -9.31 -15.87
C ALA A 55 19.85 -10.44 -15.80
N PHE A 56 19.44 -11.63 -15.34
CA PHE A 56 20.34 -12.78 -15.19
C PHE A 56 20.33 -13.75 -16.38
N ARG A 57 19.54 -13.49 -17.44
CA ARG A 57 19.39 -14.42 -18.57
C ARG A 57 20.70 -14.75 -19.28
N HIS A 58 21.61 -13.78 -19.35
CA HIS A 58 22.86 -13.87 -20.13
C HIS A 58 24.10 -13.61 -19.29
N VAL A 59 24.01 -13.77 -17.96
CA VAL A 59 25.09 -13.45 -17.03
C VAL A 59 25.53 -14.71 -16.29
N GLU A 60 26.80 -15.06 -16.39
CA GLU A 60 27.34 -16.27 -15.78
C GLU A 60 27.50 -16.11 -14.26
N HIS A 61 27.01 -17.08 -13.50
CA HIS A 61 27.09 -17.06 -12.04
C HIS A 61 28.53 -17.06 -11.52
N GLY A 62 28.80 -16.26 -10.49
CA GLY A 62 30.11 -16.20 -9.82
C GLY A 62 31.11 -15.22 -10.44
N THR A 63 30.75 -14.60 -11.57
CA THR A 63 31.55 -13.53 -12.20
C THR A 63 31.41 -12.19 -11.46
N GLU A 64 32.35 -11.28 -11.69
CA GLU A 64 32.24 -9.89 -11.20
C GLU A 64 31.04 -9.18 -11.85
N GLU A 65 30.78 -9.45 -13.13
CA GLU A 65 29.60 -8.96 -13.85
C GLU A 65 28.30 -9.40 -13.17
N TYR A 66 28.21 -10.67 -12.72
CA TYR A 66 27.06 -11.17 -11.98
C TYR A 66 26.81 -10.37 -10.70
N GLN A 67 27.85 -10.06 -9.92
CA GLN A 67 27.69 -9.27 -8.69
C GLN A 67 27.26 -7.83 -9.01
N ALA A 68 27.83 -7.22 -10.04
CA ALA A 68 27.47 -5.87 -10.47
C ALA A 68 26.01 -5.81 -10.96
N VAL A 69 25.56 -6.79 -11.76
CA VAL A 69 24.18 -6.90 -12.22
C VAL A 69 23.24 -7.15 -11.03
N LYS A 70 23.62 -8.04 -10.12
CA LYS A 70 22.84 -8.37 -8.92
C LYS A 70 22.59 -7.15 -8.05
N SER A 71 23.62 -6.39 -7.71
CA SER A 71 23.47 -5.17 -6.91
C SER A 71 22.55 -4.15 -7.60
N LYS A 72 22.73 -3.93 -8.91
CA LYS A 72 21.85 -3.04 -9.70
C LYS A 72 20.39 -3.50 -9.72
N VAL A 73 20.12 -4.81 -9.80
CA VAL A 73 18.76 -5.37 -9.78
C VAL A 73 18.14 -5.21 -8.39
N HIS A 74 18.91 -5.50 -7.34
CA HIS A 74 18.47 -5.34 -5.96
C HIS A 74 18.06 -3.89 -5.68
N LEU A 75 18.90 -2.91 -6.04
CA LEU A 75 18.62 -1.49 -5.81
C LEU A 75 17.33 -1.04 -6.49
N ARG A 76 17.21 -1.21 -7.80
CA ARG A 76 15.99 -0.79 -8.52
C ARG A 76 14.74 -1.54 -8.08
N SER A 77 14.88 -2.78 -7.62
CA SER A 77 13.75 -3.54 -7.08
C SER A 77 13.34 -3.06 -5.69
N ALA A 78 14.30 -2.68 -4.86
CA ALA A 78 14.07 -2.07 -3.56
C ALA A 78 13.38 -0.69 -3.69
N GLU A 79 13.78 0.12 -4.66
CA GLU A 79 13.14 1.40 -4.98
C GLU A 79 11.69 1.21 -5.40
N ARG A 80 11.41 0.28 -6.33
CA ARG A 80 10.03 -0.04 -6.73
C ARG A 80 9.17 -0.53 -5.57
N LEU A 81 9.75 -1.33 -4.67
CA LEU A 81 9.06 -1.80 -3.47
C LEU A 81 8.78 -0.65 -2.49
N ARG A 82 9.74 0.25 -2.28
CA ARG A 82 9.54 1.47 -1.48
C ARG A 82 8.43 2.33 -2.06
N ASP A 83 8.43 2.54 -3.37
CA ASP A 83 7.44 3.37 -4.06
C ASP A 83 6.04 2.74 -4.00
N LEU A 84 5.94 1.40 -4.08
CA LEU A 84 4.71 0.66 -3.78
C LEU A 84 4.25 0.90 -2.34
N CYS A 85 5.15 0.81 -1.36
CA CYS A 85 4.82 1.06 0.05
C CYS A 85 4.29 2.48 0.26
N CYS A 86 4.94 3.48 -0.33
CA CYS A 86 4.51 4.88 -0.29
C CYS A 86 3.15 5.08 -0.96
N SER A 87 2.94 4.48 -2.13
CA SER A 87 1.69 4.61 -2.90
C SER A 87 0.51 3.92 -2.21
N ASN A 88 0.74 2.78 -1.55
CA ASN A 88 -0.29 2.04 -0.85
C ASN A 88 -0.53 2.53 0.59
N ARG A 89 0.41 3.28 1.20
CA ARG A 89 0.34 3.82 2.56
C ARG A 89 -0.03 2.77 3.64
N GLY A 90 -0.31 3.21 4.86
CA GLY A 90 -0.86 2.38 5.95
C GLY A 90 -0.05 1.11 6.22
N THR A 91 -0.70 -0.06 6.17
CA THR A 91 -0.06 -1.37 6.40
C THR A 91 1.17 -1.62 5.52
N PHE A 92 1.18 -1.12 4.27
CA PHE A 92 2.34 -1.30 3.40
C PHE A 92 3.57 -0.51 3.86
N ILE A 93 3.39 0.63 4.54
CA ILE A 93 4.51 1.35 5.18
C ILE A 93 5.11 0.49 6.29
N LYS A 94 4.28 -0.16 7.10
CA LYS A 94 4.74 -1.07 8.17
C LYS A 94 5.51 -2.27 7.63
N VAL A 95 5.04 -2.83 6.51
CA VAL A 95 5.78 -3.89 5.80
C VAL A 95 7.14 -3.37 5.35
N GLY A 96 7.20 -2.20 4.71
CA GLY A 96 8.47 -1.60 4.29
C GLY A 96 9.42 -1.33 5.47
N GLN A 97 8.89 -0.80 6.57
CA GLN A 97 9.65 -0.59 7.81
C GLN A 97 10.21 -1.91 8.37
N HIS A 98 9.39 -2.96 8.41
CA HIS A 98 9.82 -4.27 8.89
C HIS A 98 10.96 -4.82 8.02
N LEU A 99 10.80 -4.80 6.69
CA LEU A 99 11.84 -5.23 5.75
C LEU A 99 13.12 -4.39 5.87
N GLY A 100 12.99 -3.07 6.07
CA GLY A 100 14.12 -2.16 6.28
C GLY A 100 14.93 -2.41 7.56
N ALA A 101 14.43 -3.25 8.48
CA ALA A 101 15.11 -3.64 9.71
C ALA A 101 15.80 -5.02 9.62
N LEU A 102 15.73 -5.71 8.48
CA LEU A 102 16.26 -7.06 8.31
C LEU A 102 17.70 -7.07 7.75
N ASP A 103 18.60 -6.27 8.33
CA ASP A 103 19.96 -6.00 7.82
C ASP A 103 20.82 -7.26 7.58
N TYR A 104 20.53 -8.37 8.28
CA TYR A 104 21.27 -9.65 8.13
C TYR A 104 20.57 -10.69 7.24
N LEU A 105 19.34 -10.43 6.78
CA LEU A 105 18.54 -11.39 6.00
C LEU A 105 18.35 -10.92 4.55
N LEU A 106 18.25 -9.61 4.33
CA LEU A 106 18.01 -9.04 3.00
C LEU A 106 19.29 -8.39 2.46
N PRO A 107 19.40 -8.25 1.12
CA PRO A 107 20.47 -7.46 0.52
C PRO A 107 20.49 -6.03 1.07
N GLU A 108 21.68 -5.45 1.20
CA GLU A 108 21.87 -4.10 1.72
C GLU A 108 21.06 -3.06 0.93
N GLU A 109 20.90 -3.24 -0.38
CA GLU A 109 20.11 -2.34 -1.21
C GLU A 109 18.63 -2.32 -0.80
N TYR A 110 18.08 -3.45 -0.34
CA TYR A 110 16.71 -3.49 0.18
C TYR A 110 16.60 -2.82 1.54
N THR A 111 17.50 -3.15 2.47
CA THR A 111 17.39 -2.61 3.82
C THR A 111 17.67 -1.12 3.85
N SER A 112 18.74 -0.65 3.20
CA SER A 112 19.08 0.78 3.12
C SER A 112 17.96 1.62 2.47
N THR A 113 17.38 1.14 1.36
CA THR A 113 16.33 1.85 0.63
C THR A 113 15.02 1.91 1.42
N LEU A 114 14.62 0.82 2.07
CA LEU A 114 13.37 0.75 2.83
C LEU A 114 13.49 1.36 4.23
N LYS A 115 14.70 1.44 4.80
CA LYS A 115 14.95 2.04 6.12
C LYS A 115 14.54 3.51 6.19
N VAL A 116 14.50 4.21 5.04
CA VAL A 116 13.97 5.59 4.92
C VAL A 116 12.51 5.69 5.38
N LEU A 117 11.71 4.63 5.26
CA LEU A 117 10.30 4.62 5.67
C LEU A 117 10.10 4.71 7.20
N HIS A 118 11.16 4.53 8.01
CA HIS A 118 11.11 4.76 9.45
C HIS A 118 11.09 6.25 9.81
N SER A 119 11.77 7.09 9.01
CA SER A 119 11.92 8.53 9.30
C SER A 119 11.18 9.44 8.33
N ARG A 120 10.91 8.97 7.10
CA ARG A 120 10.32 9.77 6.00
C ARG A 120 9.22 9.01 5.28
N ALA A 121 8.25 8.50 6.04
CA ALA A 121 7.00 7.99 5.46
C ALA A 121 6.12 9.14 4.92
N PRO A 122 5.20 8.88 3.96
CA PRO A 122 4.23 9.87 3.51
C PRO A 122 3.45 10.48 4.69
N GLN A 123 3.34 11.80 4.71
CA GLN A 123 2.63 12.55 5.75
C GLN A 123 1.21 12.88 5.28
N SER A 124 0.25 12.85 6.22
CA SER A 124 -1.10 13.33 5.99
C SER A 124 -1.12 14.87 5.98
N SER A 125 -2.01 15.44 5.17
CA SER A 125 -2.28 16.87 5.17
C SER A 125 -2.95 17.32 6.47
N LEU A 126 -2.87 18.61 6.79
CA LEU A 126 -3.52 19.16 7.98
C LEU A 126 -5.04 19.00 7.89
N GLU A 127 -5.58 19.13 6.68
CA GLU A 127 -7.01 18.97 6.38
C GLU A 127 -7.48 17.55 6.69
N GLU A 128 -6.75 16.52 6.24
CA GLU A 128 -7.04 15.12 6.55
C GLU A 128 -6.95 14.86 8.05
N ILE A 129 -5.94 15.40 8.73
CA ILE A 129 -5.78 15.25 10.19
C ILE A 129 -6.97 15.88 10.93
N GLN A 130 -7.34 17.11 10.58
CA GLN A 130 -8.49 17.79 11.18
C GLN A 130 -9.80 17.06 10.90
N GLN A 131 -9.95 16.50 9.69
CA GLN A 131 -11.11 15.72 9.31
C GLN A 131 -11.23 14.47 10.20
N VAL A 132 -10.15 13.70 10.36
CA VAL A 132 -10.13 12.52 11.24
C VAL A 132 -10.43 12.90 12.68
N ILE A 133 -9.83 13.98 13.20
CA ILE A 133 -10.09 14.45 14.57
C ILE A 133 -11.57 14.78 14.78
N ARG A 134 -12.22 15.50 13.86
CA ARG A 134 -13.66 15.80 13.94
C ARG A 134 -14.51 14.54 13.89
N GLU A 135 -14.16 13.60 13.02
CA GLU A 135 -14.90 12.34 12.89
C GLU A 135 -14.80 11.46 14.14
N ASP A 136 -13.63 11.43 14.78
CA ASP A 136 -13.38 10.58 15.95
C ASP A 136 -13.84 11.23 17.26
N LEU A 137 -13.81 12.56 17.37
CA LEU A 137 -14.06 13.28 18.62
C LEU A 137 -15.32 14.16 18.65
N GLY A 138 -15.96 14.44 17.50
CA GLY A 138 -17.15 15.30 17.38
C GLY A 138 -16.81 16.77 17.14
#